data_AF-A0A931M6S1-F1
#
_entry.id   AF-A0A931M6S1-F1
#
_cell.length_a   1.000
_cell.length_b   1.000
_cell.length_c   1.000
_cell.angle_alpha   90.00
_cell.angle_beta   90.00
_cell.angle_gamma   90.00
#
_symmetry.space_group_name_H-M   'P 1'
#
loop_
_entity.id
_entity.type
_entity.pdbx_description
1 polymer ?
#
loop_
_entity_poly.entity_id
_entity_poly.type
_entity_poly.pdbx_seq_one_letter_code
_entity_poly.pdbx_strand_id
1 'polypeptide(L)'
;MKKVVAVTLMFLAGIYACKHEPLVTPVIKDPTPADTLLTGSASVCFTRDVLPIFQSYCAKAGCHDYISDGYYSLDRYDDIIKHGIIPGNSSGSKVYQAITTSDPGDIMPPLTHLQLTKAQKDIIKKWIDEGARNTACVSVCDPNLYTYSGFIQPLLQRNCQGCHSGSTAAGGLDYTNYSTIKTVALSGKLYGSISHSPGFIPMPNTSSKLSDCEITQVKKWIDAGAPQN
;
A
#
# COMPACT_ATOMS: atom_id res chain seq x y z
N MET A 1 8.55 -90.15 -6.95
CA MET A 1 7.59 -89.54 -5.99
C MET A 1 8.26 -88.34 -5.34
N LYS A 2 7.52 -87.22 -5.19
CA LYS A 2 7.91 -85.95 -4.53
C LYS A 2 8.82 -85.05 -5.41
N LYS A 3 8.59 -83.74 -5.58
CA LYS A 3 7.65 -82.75 -5.02
C LYS A 3 7.68 -81.52 -5.97
N VAL A 4 6.54 -80.89 -6.19
CA VAL A 4 6.42 -79.56 -6.84
C VAL A 4 6.99 -78.51 -5.89
N VAL A 5 7.93 -77.69 -6.37
CA VAL A 5 8.47 -76.54 -5.61
C VAL A 5 7.76 -75.29 -6.10
N ALA A 6 6.88 -74.75 -5.25
CA ALA A 6 6.26 -73.44 -5.45
C ALA A 6 7.27 -72.34 -5.08
N VAL A 7 7.56 -71.44 -6.01
CA VAL A 7 8.35 -70.23 -5.76
C VAL A 7 7.37 -69.11 -5.45
N THR A 8 7.32 -68.69 -4.19
CA THR A 8 6.56 -67.52 -3.74
C THR A 8 7.54 -66.39 -3.49
N LEU A 9 7.55 -65.38 -4.38
CA LEU A 9 8.31 -64.14 -4.19
C LEU A 9 7.55 -63.27 -3.17
N MET A 10 8.07 -63.15 -1.95
CA MET A 10 7.58 -62.16 -0.98
C MET A 10 8.13 -60.77 -1.35
N PHE A 11 7.25 -59.90 -1.84
CA PHE A 11 7.50 -58.46 -1.92
C PHE A 11 7.43 -57.86 -0.50
N LEU A 12 8.59 -57.57 0.10
CA LEU A 12 8.69 -56.76 1.32
C LEU A 12 8.56 -55.28 0.92
N ALA A 13 7.37 -54.71 1.13
CA ALA A 13 7.14 -53.27 1.06
C ALA A 13 7.85 -52.59 2.24
N GLY A 14 9.02 -51.99 1.96
CA GLY A 14 9.73 -51.13 2.89
C GLY A 14 9.00 -49.80 3.05
N ILE A 15 8.33 -49.64 4.19
CA ILE A 15 7.74 -48.38 4.65
C ILE A 15 8.87 -47.40 4.99
N TYR A 16 9.11 -46.43 4.11
CA TYR A 16 9.92 -45.26 4.43
C TYR A 16 9.15 -44.38 5.41
N ALA A 17 9.39 -44.58 6.70
CA ALA A 17 8.98 -43.67 7.75
C ALA A 17 10.11 -42.67 8.02
N CYS A 18 9.94 -41.42 7.60
CA CYS A 18 10.75 -40.32 8.10
C CYS A 18 10.46 -40.14 9.60
N LYS A 19 11.48 -40.28 10.45
CA LYS A 19 11.38 -39.89 11.86
C LYS A 19 11.35 -38.36 11.93
N HIS A 20 10.35 -37.79 12.61
CA HIS A 20 10.40 -36.40 13.05
C HIS A 20 11.10 -36.32 14.40
N GLU A 21 12.17 -35.53 14.48
CA GLU A 21 12.74 -35.09 15.74
C GLU A 21 11.72 -34.20 16.49
N PRO A 22 11.64 -34.31 17.82
CA PRO A 22 10.82 -33.40 18.61
C PRO A 22 11.43 -32.00 18.57
N LEU A 23 10.68 -31.03 18.06
CA LEU A 23 11.03 -29.62 18.13
C LEU A 23 11.13 -29.22 19.61
N VAL A 24 12.36 -28.99 20.07
CA VAL A 24 12.59 -28.26 21.32
C VAL A 24 12.14 -26.83 21.05
N THR A 25 10.96 -26.46 21.53
CA THR A 25 10.47 -25.09 21.45
C THR A 25 11.39 -24.20 22.28
N PRO A 26 11.94 -23.10 21.74
CA PRO A 26 12.55 -22.10 22.58
C PRO A 26 11.46 -21.53 23.49
N VAL A 27 11.73 -21.50 24.79
CA VAL A 27 10.90 -20.76 25.75
C VAL A 27 11.02 -19.28 25.40
N ILE A 28 10.05 -18.78 24.63
CA ILE A 28 9.87 -17.35 24.39
C ILE A 28 9.41 -16.77 25.72
N LYS A 29 10.22 -15.87 26.28
CA LYS A 29 9.80 -15.03 27.41
C LYS A 29 8.70 -14.10 26.87
N ASP A 30 7.51 -14.16 27.45
CA ASP A 30 6.35 -13.40 26.99
C ASP A 30 6.72 -11.91 26.78
N PRO A 31 6.47 -11.34 25.59
CA PRO A 31 6.63 -9.91 25.39
C PRO A 31 5.56 -9.17 26.18
N THR A 32 5.96 -8.06 26.80
CA THR A 32 5.03 -7.14 27.44
C THR A 32 4.03 -6.57 26.42
N PRO A 33 2.82 -6.13 26.84
CA PRO A 33 1.79 -5.63 25.92
C PRO A 33 2.18 -4.42 25.04
N ALA A 34 3.36 -3.83 25.26
CA ALA A 34 3.88 -2.71 24.49
C ALA A 34 4.66 -3.12 23.23
N ASP A 35 5.10 -4.38 23.12
CA ASP A 35 5.99 -4.82 22.03
C ASP A 35 5.25 -5.54 20.88
N THR A 36 3.93 -5.72 20.99
CA THR A 36 3.11 -6.40 19.96
C THR A 36 2.69 -5.47 18.81
N LEU A 37 3.02 -4.17 18.84
CA LEU A 37 2.56 -3.21 17.82
C LEU A 37 3.55 -2.99 16.65
N LEU A 38 4.77 -3.53 16.71
CA LEU A 38 5.82 -3.17 15.75
C LEU A 38 6.47 -4.34 14.99
N THR A 39 5.99 -5.57 15.17
CA THR A 39 6.46 -6.76 14.44
C THR A 39 5.30 -7.56 13.81
N GLY A 40 4.39 -6.85 13.16
CA GLY A 40 3.51 -7.49 12.17
C GLY A 40 4.24 -7.51 10.83
N SER A 41 4.23 -8.65 10.14
CA SER A 41 4.09 -8.60 8.69
C SER A 41 2.79 -7.83 8.41
N ALA A 42 2.89 -6.50 8.36
CA ALA A 42 1.74 -5.62 8.26
C ALA A 42 1.18 -5.85 6.85
N SER A 43 0.10 -6.63 6.79
CA SER A 43 -0.67 -6.82 5.57
C SER A 43 -1.01 -5.46 4.98
N VAL A 44 -0.90 -5.35 3.66
CA VAL A 44 -1.19 -4.09 2.97
C VAL A 44 -2.66 -3.80 3.04
N CYS A 45 -2.97 -2.57 3.45
CA CYS A 45 -4.33 -2.12 3.56
C CYS A 45 -4.83 -1.54 2.24
N PHE A 46 -5.94 -2.04 1.70
CA PHE A 46 -6.44 -1.51 0.44
C PHE A 46 -6.82 -0.03 0.56
N THR A 47 -7.70 0.33 1.51
CA THR A 47 -8.23 1.69 1.61
C THR A 47 -7.18 2.73 2.00
N ARG A 48 -6.19 2.34 2.83
CA ARG A 48 -5.15 3.25 3.34
C ARG A 48 -3.89 3.27 2.46
N ASP A 49 -3.46 2.11 1.96
CA ASP A 49 -2.14 1.98 1.33
C ASP A 49 -2.20 1.91 -0.19
N VAL A 50 -3.27 1.36 -0.77
CA VAL A 50 -3.34 1.04 -2.20
C VAL A 50 -4.22 2.03 -2.95
N LEU A 51 -5.45 2.26 -2.46
CA LEU A 51 -6.43 3.12 -3.09
C LEU A 51 -5.93 4.55 -3.33
N PRO A 52 -5.23 5.21 -2.37
CA PRO A 52 -4.69 6.54 -2.61
C PRO A 52 -3.67 6.59 -3.77
N ILE A 53 -2.93 5.51 -4.00
CA ILE A 53 -1.97 5.43 -5.11
C ILE A 53 -2.74 5.39 -6.44
N PHE A 54 -3.76 4.53 -6.55
CA PHE A 54 -4.59 4.47 -7.76
C PHE A 54 -5.28 5.81 -8.04
N GLN A 55 -5.84 6.47 -7.03
CA GLN A 55 -6.54 7.74 -7.22
C GLN A 55 -5.60 8.90 -7.54
N SER A 56 -4.37 8.88 -7.03
CA SER A 56 -3.41 9.97 -7.25
C SER A 56 -2.66 9.84 -8.58
N TYR A 57 -2.41 8.61 -9.05
CA TYR A 57 -1.56 8.36 -10.21
C TYR A 57 -2.34 7.86 -11.44
N CYS A 58 -3.48 7.19 -11.26
CA CYS A 58 -4.19 6.51 -12.35
C CYS A 58 -5.58 7.10 -12.63
N ALA A 59 -6.41 7.27 -11.59
CA ALA A 59 -7.81 7.68 -11.72
C ALA A 59 -7.99 9.20 -11.89
N LYS A 60 -7.23 9.78 -12.84
CA LYS A 60 -7.31 11.20 -13.20
C LYS A 60 -8.36 11.42 -14.27
N ALA A 61 -8.92 12.64 -14.27
CA ALA A 61 -9.93 13.07 -15.25
C ALA A 61 -9.46 12.80 -16.69
N GLY A 62 -10.26 12.09 -17.49
CA GLY A 62 -9.91 11.74 -18.87
C GLY A 62 -8.97 10.53 -19.04
N CYS A 63 -8.66 9.79 -17.97
CA CYS A 63 -7.86 8.57 -18.00
C CYS A 63 -8.65 7.39 -17.39
N HIS A 64 -8.27 6.92 -16.19
CA HIS A 64 -8.91 5.81 -15.50
C HIS A 64 -9.87 6.28 -14.39
N ASP A 65 -10.51 7.43 -14.57
CA ASP A 65 -11.53 7.93 -13.63
C ASP A 65 -12.83 7.11 -13.73
N TYR A 66 -13.89 7.53 -13.05
CA TYR A 66 -15.19 6.85 -13.08
C TYR A 66 -16.12 7.36 -14.22
N ILE A 67 -15.68 8.34 -15.01
CA ILE A 67 -16.51 9.08 -15.98
C ILE A 67 -16.11 8.77 -17.42
N SER A 68 -14.82 8.52 -17.67
CA SER A 68 -14.23 8.44 -19.00
C SER A 68 -14.62 7.13 -19.66
N ASP A 69 -15.56 7.22 -20.60
CA ASP A 69 -16.01 6.11 -21.42
C ASP A 69 -14.84 5.56 -22.26
N GLY A 70 -14.61 4.24 -22.21
CA GLY A 70 -13.55 3.54 -22.96
C GLY A 70 -12.40 2.94 -22.13
N TYR A 71 -12.22 3.31 -20.85
CA TYR A 71 -11.22 2.72 -19.95
C TYR A 71 -11.88 2.01 -18.78
N TYR A 72 -11.25 0.97 -18.23
CA TYR A 72 -11.68 0.43 -16.93
C TYR A 72 -11.25 1.40 -15.83
N SER A 73 -12.20 1.69 -14.93
CA SER A 73 -11.98 2.63 -13.83
C SER A 73 -11.04 2.06 -12.77
N LEU A 74 -10.14 2.91 -12.29
CA LEU A 74 -9.22 2.61 -11.18
C LEU A 74 -9.54 3.48 -9.94
N ASP A 75 -10.77 3.99 -9.83
CA ASP A 75 -11.18 4.88 -8.74
C ASP A 75 -11.68 4.14 -7.49
N ARG A 76 -12.24 2.93 -7.63
CA ARG A 76 -12.91 2.20 -6.55
C ARG A 76 -12.56 0.74 -6.54
N TYR A 77 -12.62 0.11 -5.36
CA TYR A 77 -12.26 -1.31 -5.19
C TYR A 77 -12.91 -2.20 -6.25
N ASP A 78 -14.24 -2.14 -6.34
CA ASP A 78 -15.03 -3.00 -7.21
C ASP A 78 -14.62 -2.86 -8.68
N ASP A 79 -14.16 -1.70 -9.11
CA ASP A 79 -13.75 -1.48 -10.50
C ASP A 79 -12.29 -1.88 -10.74
N ILE A 80 -11.41 -1.61 -9.75
CA ILE A 80 -10.00 -2.02 -9.76
C ILE A 80 -9.87 -3.56 -9.84
N ILE A 81 -10.67 -4.30 -9.07
CA ILE A 81 -10.55 -5.77 -9.06
C ILE A 81 -11.28 -6.47 -10.22
N LYS A 82 -12.24 -5.80 -10.88
CA LYS A 82 -12.94 -6.36 -12.05
C LYS A 82 -12.01 -6.52 -13.26
N HIS A 83 -10.98 -5.67 -13.37
CA HIS A 83 -10.15 -5.60 -14.57
C HIS A 83 -8.66 -5.55 -14.24
N GLY A 84 -7.89 -6.46 -14.86
CA GLY A 84 -6.42 -6.37 -14.89
C GLY A 84 -5.71 -6.69 -13.57
N ILE A 85 -6.41 -7.12 -12.53
CA ILE A 85 -5.85 -7.67 -11.29
C ILE A 85 -6.17 -9.16 -11.21
N ILE A 86 -5.14 -9.97 -10.93
CA ILE A 86 -5.25 -11.39 -10.61
C ILE A 86 -4.84 -11.55 -9.14
N PRO A 87 -5.80 -11.74 -8.21
CA PRO A 87 -5.49 -11.95 -6.80
C PRO A 87 -4.46 -13.08 -6.60
N GLY A 88 -3.42 -12.82 -5.82
CA GLY A 88 -2.32 -13.74 -5.55
C GLY A 88 -1.25 -13.80 -6.66
N ASN A 89 -1.38 -13.01 -7.73
CA ASN A 89 -0.46 -13.05 -8.86
C ASN A 89 -0.19 -11.66 -9.45
N SER A 90 0.75 -10.92 -8.85
CA SER A 90 1.16 -9.62 -9.39
C SER A 90 1.74 -9.72 -10.80
N SER A 91 2.53 -10.75 -11.11
CA SER A 91 3.19 -10.87 -12.41
C SER A 91 2.21 -11.15 -13.55
N GLY A 92 1.07 -11.79 -13.28
CA GLY A 92 -0.03 -11.98 -14.22
C GLY A 92 -1.03 -10.83 -14.30
N SER A 93 -0.96 -9.86 -13.37
CA SER A 93 -1.88 -8.72 -13.32
C SER A 93 -1.48 -7.64 -14.32
N LYS A 94 -2.32 -7.37 -15.32
CA LYS A 94 -2.09 -6.34 -16.36
C LYS A 94 -1.79 -4.96 -15.77
N VAL A 95 -2.47 -4.58 -14.69
CA VAL A 95 -2.23 -3.31 -14.00
C VAL A 95 -0.79 -3.25 -13.47
N TYR A 96 -0.31 -4.34 -12.87
CA TYR A 96 1.06 -4.39 -12.33
C TYR A 96 2.11 -4.42 -13.44
N GLN A 97 1.84 -5.13 -14.54
CA GLN A 97 2.69 -5.11 -15.74
C GLN A 97 2.80 -3.69 -16.32
N ALA A 98 1.69 -2.98 -16.47
CA ALA A 98 1.67 -1.63 -17.01
C ALA A 98 2.47 -0.62 -16.16
N ILE A 99 2.44 -0.74 -14.82
CA ILE A 99 3.24 0.15 -13.95
C ILE A 99 4.71 -0.25 -13.82
N THR A 100 5.12 -1.42 -14.33
CA THR A 100 6.50 -1.94 -14.21
C THR A 100 7.24 -2.11 -15.53
N THR A 101 6.54 -2.13 -16.66
CA THR A 101 7.14 -2.23 -18.00
C THR A 101 8.06 -1.05 -18.30
N SER A 102 9.05 -1.30 -19.16
CA SER A 102 9.92 -0.29 -19.74
C SER A 102 9.50 0.12 -21.15
N ASP A 103 8.45 -0.49 -21.71
CA ASP A 103 7.93 -0.14 -23.03
C ASP A 103 7.24 1.24 -22.97
N PRO A 104 7.72 2.26 -23.71
CA PRO A 104 7.13 3.60 -23.69
C PRO A 104 5.67 3.67 -24.15
N GLY A 105 5.19 2.70 -24.93
CA GLY A 105 3.80 2.64 -25.42
C GLY A 105 2.83 2.05 -24.40
N ASP A 106 3.34 1.17 -23.52
CA ASP A 106 2.52 0.42 -22.56
C ASP A 106 2.69 0.88 -21.10
N ILE A 107 3.71 1.69 -20.81
CA ILE A 107 3.98 2.15 -19.44
C ILE A 107 2.89 3.08 -18.93
N MET A 108 2.42 2.79 -17.72
CA MET A 108 1.43 3.58 -17.01
C MET A 108 1.94 4.06 -15.64
N PRO A 109 1.68 5.32 -15.26
CA PRO A 109 1.19 6.41 -16.10
C PRO A 109 2.08 6.67 -17.34
N PRO A 110 1.56 7.31 -18.40
CA PRO A 110 2.38 7.68 -19.55
C PRO A 110 3.60 8.50 -19.12
N LEU A 111 4.74 8.40 -19.83
CA LEU A 111 5.99 9.09 -19.45
C LEU A 111 5.87 10.62 -19.36
N THR A 112 4.82 11.20 -19.93
CA THR A 112 4.45 12.63 -19.80
C THR A 112 3.84 12.98 -18.44
N HIS A 113 3.56 11.99 -17.60
CA HIS A 113 2.95 12.12 -16.29
C HIS A 113 3.90 11.66 -15.18
N LEU A 114 3.55 12.00 -13.94
CA LEU A 114 4.31 11.59 -12.77
C LEU A 114 4.28 10.08 -12.60
N GLN A 115 5.46 9.48 -12.44
CA GLN A 115 5.61 8.03 -12.27
C GLN A 115 5.60 7.60 -10.82
N LEU A 116 5.10 6.38 -10.59
CA LEU A 116 5.13 5.74 -9.28
C LEU A 116 6.58 5.45 -8.89
N THR A 117 6.89 5.70 -7.61
CA THR A 117 8.13 5.28 -6.97
C THR A 117 8.19 3.76 -6.79
N LYS A 118 9.39 3.20 -6.59
CA LYS A 118 9.56 1.78 -6.29
C LYS A 118 8.71 1.34 -5.09
N ALA A 119 8.70 2.13 -4.01
CA ALA A 119 7.93 1.82 -2.81
C ALA A 119 6.41 1.74 -3.08
N GLN A 120 5.87 2.64 -3.91
CA GLN A 120 4.45 2.60 -4.30
C GLN A 120 4.14 1.36 -5.15
N LYS A 121 5.03 0.99 -6.08
CA LYS A 121 4.89 -0.26 -6.85
C LYS A 121 4.97 -1.49 -5.95
N ASP A 122 5.85 -1.49 -4.96
CA ASP A 122 6.00 -2.60 -4.00
C ASP A 122 4.74 -2.77 -3.13
N ILE A 123 4.07 -1.67 -2.73
CA ILE A 123 2.79 -1.70 -2.01
C ILE A 123 1.70 -2.37 -2.87
N ILE A 124 1.55 -1.94 -4.12
CA ILE A 124 0.58 -2.54 -5.06
C ILE A 124 0.90 -4.02 -5.27
N LYS A 125 2.18 -4.36 -5.50
CA LYS A 125 2.62 -5.75 -5.67
C LYS A 125 2.19 -6.61 -4.50
N LYS A 126 2.54 -6.18 -3.29
CA LYS A 126 2.27 -6.92 -2.06
C LYS A 126 0.76 -7.08 -1.82
N TRP A 127 -0.04 -6.04 -2.05
CA TRP A 127 -1.50 -6.16 -1.96
C TRP A 127 -2.08 -7.18 -2.95
N ILE A 128 -1.62 -7.18 -4.21
CA ILE A 128 -2.07 -8.17 -5.20
C ILE A 128 -1.69 -9.57 -4.73
N ASP A 129 -0.43 -9.78 -4.33
CA ASP A 129 0.08 -11.09 -3.89
C ASP A 129 -0.59 -11.59 -2.59
N GLU A 130 -1.07 -10.68 -1.73
CA GLU A 130 -1.89 -10.99 -0.55
C GLU A 130 -3.36 -11.29 -0.87
N GLY A 131 -3.73 -11.34 -2.16
CA GLY A 131 -5.06 -11.71 -2.63
C GLY A 131 -5.98 -10.52 -2.92
N ALA A 132 -5.42 -9.31 -3.12
CA ALA A 132 -6.14 -8.12 -3.57
C ALA A 132 -7.44 -7.83 -2.79
N ARG A 133 -7.42 -8.04 -1.47
CA ARG A 133 -8.62 -7.97 -0.62
C ARG A 133 -9.04 -6.52 -0.40
N ASN A 134 -10.35 -6.27 -0.28
CA ASN A 134 -10.88 -4.97 0.15
C ASN A 134 -10.70 -4.78 1.65
N THR A 135 -9.45 -4.64 2.09
CA THR A 135 -9.16 -4.43 3.50
C THR A 135 -9.38 -2.97 3.86
N ALA A 136 -10.46 -2.72 4.60
CA ALA A 136 -10.61 -1.51 5.39
C ALA A 136 -9.91 -1.76 6.72
N CYS A 137 -8.61 -1.51 6.76
CA CYS A 137 -7.93 -1.45 8.04
C CYS A 137 -8.35 -0.13 8.64
N VAL A 138 -8.76 -0.21 9.90
CA VAL A 138 -8.62 0.94 10.77
C VAL A 138 -7.18 1.38 10.58
N SER A 139 -6.94 2.61 10.09
CA SER A 139 -5.72 3.27 10.54
C SER A 139 -5.79 3.05 12.04
N VAL A 140 -4.78 2.40 12.64
CA VAL A 140 -4.70 2.46 14.09
C VAL A 140 -4.46 3.93 14.32
N CYS A 141 -5.59 4.62 14.50
CA CYS A 141 -5.72 6.00 14.84
C CYS A 141 -5.13 6.03 16.23
N ASP A 142 -3.81 6.06 16.27
CA ASP A 142 -3.09 6.25 17.49
C ASP A 142 -2.87 7.76 17.56
N PRO A 143 -3.68 8.48 18.35
CA PRO A 143 -3.51 9.91 18.51
C PRO A 143 -2.14 10.25 19.13
N ASN A 144 -1.32 9.28 19.52
CA ASN A 144 0.05 9.45 19.99
C ASN A 144 1.10 9.17 18.90
N LEU A 145 0.72 8.60 17.75
CA LEU A 145 1.61 8.35 16.62
C LEU A 145 1.53 9.50 15.61
N TYR A 146 2.32 10.55 15.80
CA TYR A 146 2.33 11.72 14.92
C TYR A 146 3.75 12.23 14.61
N THR A 147 4.77 11.38 14.75
CA THR A 147 6.13 11.73 14.34
C THR A 147 6.21 11.87 12.82
N TYR A 148 7.18 12.66 12.36
CA TYR A 148 7.32 12.90 10.92
C TYR A 148 7.60 11.60 10.17
N SER A 149 8.61 10.85 10.60
CA SER A 149 9.02 9.58 10.01
C SER A 149 7.99 8.45 10.22
N GLY A 150 7.35 8.42 11.39
CA GLY A 150 6.44 7.34 11.78
C GLY A 150 5.05 7.42 11.14
N PHE A 151 4.56 8.63 10.85
CA PHE A 151 3.20 8.81 10.35
C PHE A 151 3.06 9.85 9.23
N ILE A 152 3.64 11.04 9.39
CA ILE A 152 3.39 12.16 8.47
C ILE A 152 3.98 11.90 7.08
N GLN A 153 5.24 11.47 7.01
CA GLN A 153 5.91 11.17 5.74
C GLN A 153 5.20 10.04 4.98
N PRO A 154 4.87 8.88 5.61
CA PRO A 154 4.05 7.86 4.96
C PRO A 154 2.69 8.38 4.47
N LEU A 155 2.02 9.23 5.26
CA LEU A 155 0.73 9.82 4.88
C LEU A 155 0.86 10.72 3.64
N LEU A 156 1.87 11.59 3.60
CA LEU A 156 2.13 12.49 2.47
C LEU A 156 2.53 11.72 1.21
N GLN A 157 3.34 10.67 1.37
CA GLN A 157 3.77 9.82 0.26
C GLN A 157 2.60 9.09 -0.41
N ARG A 158 1.62 8.64 0.39
CA ARG A 158 0.44 7.94 -0.13
C ARG A 158 -0.60 8.86 -0.75
N ASN A 159 -0.87 9.99 -0.09
CA ASN A 159 -2.06 10.80 -0.39
C ASN A 159 -1.77 12.13 -1.11
N CYS A 160 -0.52 12.59 -1.13
CA CYS A 160 -0.22 13.95 -1.57
C CYS A 160 0.84 13.99 -2.67
N GLN A 161 1.88 13.17 -2.59
CA GLN A 161 3.00 13.20 -3.52
C GLN A 161 2.61 12.85 -4.98
N GLY A 162 1.47 12.22 -5.23
CA GLY A 162 1.00 11.99 -6.62
C GLY A 162 0.65 13.26 -7.40
N CYS A 163 0.53 14.40 -6.72
CA CYS A 163 0.43 15.72 -7.33
C CYS A 163 1.50 16.70 -6.79
N HIS A 164 1.96 16.52 -5.56
CA HIS A 164 2.87 17.42 -4.85
C HIS A 164 4.30 16.83 -4.76
N SER A 165 4.92 16.46 -5.88
CA SER A 165 6.30 15.93 -5.89
C SER A 165 7.15 16.45 -7.04
N GLY A 166 8.42 16.75 -6.77
CA GLY A 166 9.43 17.08 -7.78
C GLY A 166 9.18 18.43 -8.48
N SER A 167 9.79 18.60 -9.65
CA SER A 167 9.76 19.86 -10.41
C SER A 167 8.40 20.22 -11.01
N THR A 168 7.49 19.25 -11.11
CA THR A 168 6.13 19.43 -11.64
C THR A 168 5.06 19.46 -10.54
N ALA A 169 5.48 19.64 -9.28
CA ALA A 169 4.60 19.66 -8.14
C ALA A 169 3.50 20.73 -8.27
N ALA A 170 2.25 20.34 -8.04
CA ALA A 170 1.10 21.21 -8.07
C ALA A 170 1.29 22.40 -7.10
N GLY A 171 1.07 23.62 -7.60
CA GLY A 171 1.27 24.85 -6.84
C GLY A 171 2.72 25.12 -6.42
N GLY A 172 3.71 24.42 -7.01
CA GLY A 172 5.12 24.53 -6.64
C GLY A 172 5.43 23.93 -5.26
N LEU A 173 4.53 23.10 -4.70
CA LEU A 173 4.67 22.53 -3.37
C LEU A 173 5.20 21.09 -3.45
N ASP A 174 6.51 20.92 -3.33
CA ASP A 174 7.16 19.60 -3.33
C ASP A 174 7.18 18.97 -1.93
N TYR A 175 6.33 17.97 -1.70
CA TYR A 175 6.23 17.21 -0.46
C TYR A 175 7.21 16.02 -0.39
N THR A 176 8.21 15.97 -1.26
CA THR A 176 9.42 15.19 -1.01
C THR A 176 10.44 15.98 -0.17
N ASN A 177 10.30 17.30 -0.10
CA ASN A 177 11.18 18.19 0.65
C ASN A 177 10.57 18.59 2.01
N TYR A 178 11.20 18.19 3.10
CA TYR A 178 10.76 18.51 4.45
C TYR A 178 10.62 20.02 4.73
N SER A 179 11.51 20.86 4.19
CA SER A 179 11.44 22.32 4.39
C SER A 179 10.16 22.92 3.82
N THR A 180 9.75 22.45 2.63
CA THR A 180 8.47 22.82 2.01
C THR A 180 7.31 22.36 2.88
N ILE A 181 7.31 21.09 3.31
CA ILE A 181 6.24 20.51 4.14
C ILE A 181 6.09 21.32 5.43
N LYS A 182 7.19 21.61 6.15
CA LYS A 182 7.18 22.40 7.38
C LYS A 182 6.64 23.81 7.16
N THR A 183 7.06 24.47 6.07
CA THR A 183 6.57 25.82 5.74
C THR A 183 5.07 25.84 5.49
N VAL A 184 4.55 24.89 4.70
CA VAL A 184 3.11 24.80 4.40
C VAL A 184 2.31 24.42 5.64
N ALA A 185 2.83 23.51 6.46
CA ALA A 185 2.27 23.11 7.75
C ALA A 185 2.10 24.30 8.71
N LEU A 186 3.18 25.03 8.97
CA LEU A 186 3.18 26.15 9.92
C LEU A 186 2.42 27.37 9.40
N SER A 187 2.19 27.47 8.08
CA SER A 187 1.30 28.50 7.51
C SER A 187 -0.19 28.25 7.75
N GLY A 188 -0.57 27.07 8.26
CA GLY A 188 -1.96 26.64 8.41
C GLY A 188 -2.59 26.09 7.12
N LYS A 189 -1.95 26.28 5.96
CA LYS A 189 -2.46 25.80 4.66
C LYS A 189 -2.61 24.29 4.61
N LEU A 190 -1.65 23.52 5.15
CA LEU A 190 -1.75 22.05 5.15
C LEU A 190 -3.02 21.60 5.88
N TYR A 191 -3.20 22.04 7.13
CA TYR A 191 -4.37 21.66 7.93
C TYR A 191 -5.68 22.16 7.32
N GLY A 192 -5.72 23.42 6.87
CA GLY A 192 -6.91 24.00 6.25
C GLY A 192 -7.36 23.24 5.00
N SER A 193 -6.42 22.86 4.13
CA SER A 193 -6.70 22.08 2.93
C SER A 193 -7.15 20.66 3.23
N ILE A 194 -6.46 19.92 4.12
CA ILE A 194 -6.82 18.52 4.43
C ILE A 194 -8.10 18.37 5.26
N SER A 195 -8.43 19.39 6.05
CA SER A 195 -9.69 19.44 6.79
C SER A 195 -10.88 19.88 5.93
N HIS A 196 -10.63 20.31 4.68
CA HIS A 196 -11.61 20.93 3.79
C HIS A 196 -12.27 22.15 4.45
N SER A 197 -11.47 22.96 5.17
CA SER A 197 -11.96 24.15 5.85
C SER A 197 -12.36 25.25 4.85
N PRO A 198 -13.40 26.05 5.15
CA PRO A 198 -13.77 27.20 4.33
C PRO A 198 -12.59 28.15 4.08
N GLY A 199 -12.44 28.61 2.84
CA GLY A 199 -11.34 29.50 2.43
C GLY A 199 -10.06 28.78 2.02
N PHE A 200 -10.00 27.44 2.09
CA PHE A 200 -8.88 26.64 1.59
C PHE A 200 -9.31 25.81 0.38
N ILE A 201 -8.35 25.51 -0.50
CA ILE A 201 -8.58 24.56 -1.59
C ILE A 201 -8.60 23.15 -0.95
N PRO A 202 -9.70 22.38 -1.08
CA PRO A 202 -9.82 21.06 -0.47
C PRO A 202 -8.82 20.11 -1.10
N MET A 203 -8.06 19.40 -0.27
CA MET A 203 -7.09 18.40 -0.72
C MET A 203 -7.17 17.13 0.15
N PRO A 204 -7.07 15.93 -0.44
CA PRO A 204 -6.97 15.68 -1.88
C PRO A 204 -8.26 16.05 -2.64
N ASN A 205 -8.12 16.55 -3.87
CA ASN A 205 -9.26 16.96 -4.71
C ASN A 205 -9.67 15.88 -5.74
N THR A 206 -8.83 14.86 -5.93
CA THR A 206 -9.09 13.71 -6.81
C THR A 206 -9.47 12.45 -6.05
N SER A 207 -9.43 12.48 -4.71
CA SER A 207 -9.78 11.34 -3.87
C SER A 207 -10.68 11.76 -2.72
N SER A 208 -11.12 10.78 -1.93
CA SER A 208 -11.83 11.06 -0.68
C SER A 208 -10.93 11.85 0.28
N LYS A 209 -11.57 12.69 1.11
CA LYS A 209 -10.94 13.39 2.23
C LYS A 209 -10.25 12.37 3.14
N LEU A 210 -9.11 12.76 3.71
CA LEU A 210 -8.46 11.99 4.78
C LEU A 210 -9.42 11.76 5.95
N SER A 211 -9.23 10.68 6.70
CA SER A 211 -10.05 10.45 7.89
C SER A 211 -9.84 11.53 8.94
N ASP A 212 -10.87 11.81 9.74
CA ASP A 212 -10.78 12.82 10.80
C ASP A 212 -9.68 12.51 11.82
N CYS A 213 -9.36 11.23 12.03
CA CYS A 213 -8.21 10.84 12.85
C CYS A 213 -6.88 11.21 12.21
N GLU A 214 -6.66 10.89 10.93
CA GLU A 214 -5.41 11.22 10.26
C GLU A 214 -5.19 12.74 10.26
N ILE A 215 -6.27 13.50 10.04
CA ILE A 215 -6.26 14.96 10.15
C ILE A 215 -5.89 15.41 11.57
N THR A 216 -6.39 14.73 12.60
CA THR A 216 -6.04 14.98 14.00
C THR A 216 -4.56 14.70 14.29
N GLN A 217 -4.00 13.60 13.78
CA GLN A 217 -2.57 13.28 13.93
C GLN A 217 -1.70 14.33 13.20
N VAL A 218 -2.08 14.74 11.99
CA VAL A 218 -1.40 15.85 11.29
C VAL A 218 -1.47 17.14 12.10
N LYS A 219 -2.63 17.47 12.69
CA LYS A 219 -2.80 18.65 13.54
C LYS A 219 -1.89 18.61 14.76
N LYS A 220 -1.80 17.46 15.45
CA LYS A 220 -0.90 17.27 16.60
C LYS A 220 0.57 17.47 16.23
N TRP A 221 1.00 16.93 15.10
CA TRP A 221 2.35 17.14 14.59
C TRP A 221 2.63 18.62 14.29
N ILE A 222 1.66 19.33 13.66
CA ILE A 222 1.76 20.78 13.41
C ILE A 222 1.86 21.55 14.73
N ASP A 223 1.01 21.22 15.70
CA ASP A 223 0.97 21.87 17.02
C ASP A 223 2.26 21.66 17.82
N ALA A 224 2.95 20.53 17.60
CA ALA A 224 4.29 20.26 18.14
C ALA A 224 5.42 21.03 17.42
N GLY A 225 5.09 21.97 16.52
CA GLY A 225 6.05 22.76 15.76
C GLY A 225 6.55 22.10 14.48
N ALA A 226 5.84 21.06 14.01
CA ALA A 226 6.20 20.27 12.85
C ALA A 226 7.67 19.79 12.89
N PRO A 227 8.06 18.94 13.86
CA PRO A 227 9.45 18.43 13.98
C PRO A 227 9.77 17.34 12.95
N GLN A 228 11.04 17.19 12.58
CA GLN A 228 11.55 16.15 11.68
C GLN A 228 12.03 14.94 12.48
N ASN A 229 11.12 14.30 13.21
CA ASN A 229 11.41 13.21 14.15
C ASN A 229 10.86 11.85 13.71
#